data_AF-A0A6A4VTT6-F1
#
_entry.id   AF-A0A6A4VTT6-F1
#
_cell.length_a   1.000
_cell.length_b   1.000
_cell.length_c   1.000
_cell.angle_alpha   90.00
_cell.angle_beta   90.00
_cell.angle_gamma   90.00
#
_symmetry.space_group_name_H-M   'P 1'
#
loop_
_entity.id
_entity.type
_entity.pdbx_description
1 polymer ?
#
loop_
_entity_poly.entity_id
_entity_poly.type
_entity_poly.pdbx_seq_one_letter_code
_entity_poly.pdbx_strand_id
1 'polypeptide(L)'
;MNRFLVELPPPVRLVRVPQLCTERERSGRVVLTCHIRPHPFPAGAEGRLRLALDVQELVPGTESLTIGLNVTSAGEEVAPADNVRNFTLGLRTEADIAVIGQPLEQARLYYDKQADRDESERNDPNYVIVSHRYQVLRYLPSPVQAVNVSFLVPVNMTKRSGDHVRFLDLYRPEATIENRRLTCSIQTGYYLAKDGDSFEEAPRTWRPNYELSAEQRRLLSAVKLPYDGSNGTTVMNCTEPGVSCVLLQCPTVAFPRQQTSMVVTLSMRVKLHDLEPFVGERDSLVISTIGLAEVGAVPYRLQPLDDRPDLYQVHSVLLPSSLQPFPVWIIVVTVIGSLLLLAAITYGLYKLGFFNRRRPEGAE
;
A
#
# COMPACT_ATOMS: atom_id res chain seq x y z
N MET A 1 -1.17 18.53 55.01
CA MET A 1 -0.66 18.57 53.62
C MET A 1 -1.79 18.29 52.66
N ASN A 2 -1.94 19.12 51.63
CA ASN A 2 -3.01 19.01 50.64
C ASN A 2 -2.54 18.11 49.50
N ARG A 3 -3.33 17.09 49.18
CA ARG A 3 -2.99 16.05 48.19
C ARG A 3 -4.13 15.87 47.22
N PHE A 4 -3.77 15.70 45.96
CA PHE A 4 -4.67 15.40 44.87
C PHE A 4 -4.37 13.96 44.40
N LEU A 5 -5.35 13.08 44.53
CA LEU A 5 -5.26 11.69 44.11
C LEU A 5 -5.97 11.53 42.77
N VAL A 6 -5.29 10.94 41.80
CA VAL A 6 -5.88 10.59 40.50
C VAL A 6 -5.75 9.10 40.29
N GLU A 7 -6.89 8.45 40.07
CA GLU A 7 -6.96 7.02 39.75
C GLU A 7 -7.25 6.86 38.26
N LEU A 8 -6.29 6.28 37.54
CA LEU A 8 -6.43 5.91 36.14
C LEU A 8 -6.84 4.43 36.03
N PRO A 9 -7.81 4.09 35.17
CA PRO A 9 -8.21 2.70 34.96
C PRO A 9 -7.18 1.96 34.06
N PRO A 10 -7.01 0.64 34.22
CA PRO A 10 -6.19 -0.16 33.31
C PRO A 10 -6.79 -0.17 31.89
N PRO A 11 -5.96 -0.22 30.82
CA PRO A 11 -4.50 -0.20 30.78
C PRO A 11 -3.89 1.21 30.58
N VAL A 12 -4.62 2.28 30.91
CA VAL A 12 -4.16 3.66 30.65
C VAL A 12 -2.98 4.05 31.54
N ARG A 13 -1.94 4.61 30.93
CA ARG A 13 -0.72 5.07 31.59
C ARG A 13 -0.50 6.56 31.40
N LEU A 14 0.54 7.11 32.00
CA LEU A 14 0.96 8.49 31.76
C LEU A 14 2.12 8.51 30.77
N VAL A 15 2.06 9.43 29.82
CA VAL A 15 3.22 9.73 28.94
C VAL A 15 4.38 10.28 29.77
N ARG A 16 4.06 11.07 30.80
CA ARG A 16 5.02 11.64 31.74
C ARG A 16 4.34 11.98 33.06
N VAL A 17 4.97 11.60 34.17
CA VAL A 17 4.54 12.00 35.52
C VAL A 17 4.89 13.48 35.77
N PRO A 18 3.92 14.33 36.16
CA PRO A 18 4.23 15.71 36.53
C PRO A 18 5.15 15.77 37.75
N GLN A 19 6.05 16.77 37.81
CA GLN A 19 7.05 16.90 38.89
C GLN A 19 6.45 17.01 40.31
N LEU A 20 5.20 17.48 40.42
CA LEU A 20 4.50 17.58 41.69
C LEU A 20 3.81 16.28 42.12
N CYS A 21 3.91 15.21 41.33
CA CYS A 21 3.20 13.96 41.52
C CYS A 21 4.15 12.78 41.68
N THR A 22 3.71 11.79 42.46
CA THR A 22 4.33 10.47 42.56
C THR A 22 3.35 9.43 42.08
N GLU A 23 3.80 8.54 41.20
CA GLU A 23 3.01 7.45 40.66
C GLU A 23 3.16 6.19 41.53
N ARG A 24 2.06 5.48 41.75
CA ARG A 24 2.04 4.14 42.35
C ARG A 24 1.04 3.27 41.62
N GLU A 25 1.43 2.03 41.36
CA GLU A 25 0.53 1.04 40.79
C GLU A 25 -0.08 0.19 41.90
N ARG A 26 -1.40 0.01 41.87
CA ARG A 26 -2.15 -0.83 42.83
C ARG A 26 -3.20 -1.64 42.09
N SER A 27 -3.03 -2.95 42.08
CA SER A 27 -3.98 -3.88 41.43
C SER A 27 -4.26 -3.54 39.96
N GLY A 28 -3.22 -3.13 39.21
CA GLY A 28 -3.31 -2.72 37.80
C GLY A 28 -3.90 -1.33 37.55
N ARG A 29 -4.28 -0.59 38.60
CA ARG A 29 -4.66 0.83 38.50
C ARG A 29 -3.46 1.70 38.81
N VAL A 30 -3.29 2.75 38.03
CA VAL A 30 -2.29 3.77 38.31
C VAL A 30 -2.90 4.83 39.22
N VAL A 31 -2.30 5.03 40.38
CA VAL A 31 -2.69 6.03 41.36
C VAL A 31 -1.60 7.09 41.44
N LEU A 32 -1.92 8.30 41.00
CA LEU A 32 -1.06 9.46 41.17
C LEU A 32 -1.38 10.17 42.48
N THR A 33 -0.36 10.44 43.28
CA THR A 33 -0.46 11.33 44.43
C THR A 33 0.29 12.62 44.12
N CYS A 34 -0.45 13.71 43.93
CA CYS A 34 0.09 15.02 43.61
C CYS A 34 0.03 15.94 44.82
N HIS A 35 1.15 16.60 45.14
CA HIS A 35 1.24 17.54 46.23
C HIS A 35 0.87 18.95 45.76
N ILE A 36 -0.22 19.48 46.31
CA ILE A 36 -0.71 20.82 45.96
C ILE A 36 0.17 21.87 46.67
N ARG A 37 0.67 22.84 45.91
CA ARG A 37 1.47 23.97 46.41
C ARG A 37 0.80 25.30 46.05
N PRO A 38 0.94 26.35 46.88
CA PRO A 38 1.61 26.37 48.19
C PRO A 38 0.81 25.62 49.27
N HIS A 39 1.48 25.27 50.37
CA HIS A 39 0.84 24.70 51.55
C HIS A 39 1.02 25.68 52.73
N PRO A 40 -0.06 26.11 53.40
CA PRO A 40 -1.48 25.81 53.14
C PRO A 40 -1.97 26.41 51.80
N PHE A 41 -2.91 25.71 51.16
CA PHE A 41 -3.51 26.19 49.92
C PHE A 41 -4.52 27.30 50.25
N PRO A 42 -4.41 28.50 49.64
CA PRO A 42 -5.24 29.64 50.04
C PRO A 42 -6.73 29.43 49.74
N ALA A 43 -7.60 30.01 50.57
CA ALA A 43 -9.04 30.00 50.33
C ALA A 43 -9.38 30.76 49.03
N GLY A 44 -10.23 30.16 48.19
CA GLY A 44 -10.62 30.72 46.90
C GLY A 44 -9.55 30.66 45.81
N ALA A 45 -8.37 30.08 46.08
CA ALA A 45 -7.36 29.87 45.04
C ALA A 45 -7.73 28.70 44.12
N GLU A 46 -7.33 28.80 42.85
CA GLU A 46 -7.51 27.74 41.86
C GLU A 46 -6.19 27.11 41.47
N GLY A 47 -6.18 25.78 41.34
CA GLY A 47 -5.04 25.00 40.85
C GLY A 47 -5.39 24.28 39.56
N ARG A 48 -4.43 24.17 38.63
CA ARG A 48 -4.61 23.43 37.38
C ARG A 48 -3.54 22.36 37.22
N LEU A 49 -3.97 21.11 37.07
CA LEU A 49 -3.11 19.98 36.74
C LEU A 49 -3.45 19.49 35.33
N ARG A 50 -2.43 19.31 34.49
CA ARG A 50 -2.57 18.72 33.15
C ARG A 50 -1.87 17.37 33.14
N LEU A 51 -2.61 16.34 32.71
CA LEU A 51 -2.11 14.98 32.60
C LEU A 51 -2.14 14.58 31.12
N ALA A 52 -1.00 14.06 30.63
CA ALA A 52 -0.92 13.46 29.30
C ALA A 52 -1.03 11.94 29.47
N LEU A 53 -2.13 11.38 28.97
CA LEU A 53 -2.43 9.96 29.09
C LEU A 53 -1.94 9.21 27.86
N ASP A 54 -1.27 8.09 28.07
CA ASP A 54 -0.98 7.11 27.02
C ASP A 54 -2.11 6.09 26.98
N VAL A 55 -2.74 6.00 25.81
CA VAL A 55 -3.93 5.20 25.54
C VAL A 55 -3.70 4.17 24.43
N GLN A 56 -2.46 3.90 24.05
CA GLN A 56 -2.13 2.98 22.95
C GLN A 56 -2.55 1.53 23.24
N GLU A 57 -2.57 1.12 24.50
CA GLU A 57 -2.95 -0.23 24.92
C GLU A 57 -4.47 -0.38 25.13
N LEU A 58 -5.27 0.67 24.90
CA LEU A 58 -6.73 0.56 25.01
C LEU A 58 -7.26 -0.47 24.03
N VAL A 59 -8.17 -1.31 24.54
CA VAL A 59 -8.85 -2.29 23.72
C VAL A 59 -9.85 -1.59 22.80
N PRO A 60 -9.81 -1.84 21.48
CA PRO A 60 -10.84 -1.34 20.56
C PRO A 60 -12.25 -1.74 21.03
N GLY A 61 -13.21 -0.84 20.88
CA GLY A 61 -14.57 -1.00 21.39
C GLY A 61 -14.82 -0.49 22.81
N THR A 62 -13.79 0.00 23.52
CA THR A 62 -13.99 0.70 24.79
C THR A 62 -14.80 1.98 24.56
N GLU A 63 -16.00 2.08 25.14
CA GLU A 63 -16.92 3.21 24.91
C GLU A 63 -16.65 4.42 25.81
N SER A 64 -16.06 4.20 26.99
CA SER A 64 -15.75 5.29 27.90
C SER A 64 -14.58 4.98 28.81
N LEU A 65 -13.89 6.04 29.21
CA LEU A 65 -12.80 6.01 30.17
C LEU A 65 -13.17 6.85 31.38
N THR A 66 -13.31 6.24 32.55
CA THR A 66 -13.62 6.95 33.79
C THR A 66 -12.37 7.14 34.64
N ILE A 67 -12.02 8.41 34.89
CA ILE A 67 -10.88 8.81 35.72
C ILE A 67 -11.43 9.30 37.07
N GLY A 68 -10.96 8.68 38.15
CA GLY A 68 -11.35 9.07 39.51
C GLY A 68 -10.43 10.17 40.04
N LEU A 69 -11.02 11.24 40.59
CA LEU A 69 -10.30 12.32 41.27
C LEU A 69 -10.74 12.34 42.72
N ASN A 70 -9.78 12.45 43.63
CA ASN A 70 -10.04 12.60 45.06
C ASN A 70 -9.10 13.64 45.66
N VAL A 71 -9.65 14.65 46.32
CA VAL A 71 -8.87 15.72 46.97
C VAL A 71 -8.90 15.51 48.48
N THR A 72 -7.73 15.58 49.11
CA THR A 72 -7.63 15.44 50.57
C THR A 72 -6.77 16.54 51.16
N SER A 73 -7.15 17.02 52.34
CA SER A 73 -6.37 17.96 53.14
C SER A 73 -6.01 17.32 54.49
N ALA A 74 -5.17 17.98 55.29
CA ALA A 74 -4.90 17.53 56.66
C ALA A 74 -5.83 18.18 57.71
N GLY A 75 -6.71 19.10 57.29
CA GLY A 75 -7.71 19.68 58.17
C GLY A 75 -8.86 18.72 58.43
N GLU A 76 -9.69 19.04 59.42
CA GLU A 76 -10.96 18.35 59.63
C GLU A 76 -11.91 18.70 58.47
N GLU A 77 -12.35 17.68 57.74
CA GLU A 77 -13.18 17.83 56.55
C GLU A 77 -14.65 17.91 56.95
N VAL A 78 -15.35 18.93 56.47
CA VAL A 78 -16.75 19.17 56.79
C VAL A 78 -17.66 18.42 55.83
N ALA A 79 -17.26 18.27 54.56
CA ALA A 79 -18.10 17.71 53.50
C ALA A 79 -17.37 16.65 52.66
N PRO A 80 -16.95 15.51 53.23
CA PRO A 80 -16.04 14.56 52.56
C PRO A 80 -16.56 13.97 51.23
N ALA A 81 -17.84 14.09 50.93
CA ALA A 81 -18.45 13.61 49.68
C ALA A 81 -18.14 14.50 48.47
N ASP A 82 -17.82 15.79 48.65
CA ASP A 82 -17.51 16.71 47.54
C ASP A 82 -16.07 16.59 47.01
N ASN A 83 -15.22 15.92 47.78
CA ASN A 83 -13.82 15.67 47.48
C ASN A 83 -13.61 14.68 46.33
N VAL A 84 -14.62 13.86 46.01
CA VAL A 84 -14.54 12.82 44.98
C VAL A 84 -15.32 13.20 43.74
N ARG A 85 -14.65 13.15 42.59
CA ARG A 85 -15.31 13.39 41.29
C ARG A 85 -14.79 12.44 40.24
N ASN A 86 -15.71 11.81 39.52
CA ASN A 86 -15.38 10.97 38.37
C ASN A 86 -15.51 11.79 37.09
N PHE A 87 -14.49 11.71 36.25
CA PHE A 87 -14.47 12.32 34.93
C PHE A 87 -14.54 11.22 33.87
N THR A 88 -15.65 11.15 33.15
CA THR A 88 -15.88 10.14 32.12
C THR A 88 -15.66 10.74 30.74
N LEU A 89 -14.70 10.20 30.01
CA LEU A 89 -14.42 10.50 28.61
C LEU A 89 -15.18 9.51 27.73
N GLY A 90 -16.02 10.00 26.83
CA GLY A 90 -16.59 9.17 25.77
C GLY A 90 -15.53 8.85 24.72
N LEU A 91 -15.39 7.58 24.39
CA LEU A 91 -14.44 7.07 23.42
C LEU A 91 -15.18 6.54 22.19
N ARG A 92 -14.54 6.70 21.04
CA ARG A 92 -15.02 6.19 19.75
C ARG A 92 -13.92 5.34 19.14
N THR A 93 -14.32 4.19 18.60
CA THR A 93 -13.40 3.36 17.82
C THR A 93 -13.53 3.71 16.34
N GLU A 94 -12.40 4.14 15.77
CA GLU A 94 -12.24 4.53 14.37
C GLU A 94 -11.12 3.70 13.78
N ALA A 95 -11.48 2.64 13.07
CA ALA A 95 -10.56 1.70 12.47
C ALA A 95 -10.92 1.54 11.00
N ASP A 96 -9.90 1.59 10.15
CA ASP A 96 -10.02 1.49 8.70
C ASP A 96 -8.69 1.00 8.15
N ILE A 97 -8.74 0.27 7.04
CA ILE A 97 -7.55 -0.22 6.36
C ILE A 97 -7.34 0.62 5.10
N ALA A 98 -6.28 0.36 4.36
CA ALA A 98 -6.09 0.91 3.03
C ALA A 98 -5.22 -0.08 2.28
N VAL A 99 -5.58 -0.32 1.03
CA VAL A 99 -4.72 -0.99 0.06
C VAL A 99 -4.29 0.03 -0.98
N ILE A 100 -2.99 0.11 -1.22
CA ILE A 100 -2.39 0.92 -2.26
C ILE A 100 -1.46 0.05 -3.09
N GLY A 101 -1.19 0.44 -4.33
CA GLY A 101 -0.29 -0.32 -5.16
C GLY A 101 0.32 0.46 -6.32
N GLN A 102 1.34 -0.12 -6.91
CA GLN A 102 2.06 0.42 -8.06
C GLN A 102 2.76 -0.70 -8.84
N PRO A 103 2.99 -0.54 -10.15
CA PRO A 103 3.89 -1.43 -10.88
C PRO A 103 5.33 -1.28 -10.35
N LEU A 104 6.09 -2.38 -10.33
CA LEU A 104 7.51 -2.38 -9.93
C LEU A 104 8.43 -1.90 -11.06
N GLU A 105 8.09 -2.25 -12.28
CA GLU A 105 8.78 -1.80 -13.49
C GLU A 105 8.33 -0.39 -13.89
N GLN A 106 8.92 0.15 -14.96
CA GLN A 106 8.36 1.34 -15.63
C GLN A 106 6.88 1.05 -15.96
N ALA A 107 5.99 2.02 -15.71
CA ALA A 107 4.56 1.87 -15.99
C ALA A 107 4.23 1.56 -17.47
N ARG A 108 5.24 1.67 -18.35
CA ARG A 108 5.21 1.40 -19.78
C ARG A 108 6.30 0.40 -20.13
N LEU A 109 5.92 -0.76 -20.62
CA LEU A 109 6.84 -1.76 -21.17
C LEU A 109 6.63 -1.83 -22.68
N TYR A 110 7.71 -1.97 -23.43
CA TYR A 110 7.64 -2.12 -24.88
C TYR A 110 7.78 -3.58 -25.27
N TYR A 111 7.02 -4.00 -26.28
CA TYR A 111 7.12 -5.37 -26.82
C TYR A 111 7.14 -5.36 -28.34
N ASP A 112 7.96 -6.23 -28.91
CA ASP A 112 8.04 -6.41 -30.36
C ASP A 112 6.99 -7.42 -30.81
N LYS A 113 6.14 -7.04 -31.77
CA LYS A 113 5.18 -7.94 -32.44
C LYS A 113 5.79 -8.66 -33.66
N GLN A 114 6.93 -8.18 -34.17
CA GLN A 114 7.55 -8.67 -35.41
C GLN A 114 8.44 -9.90 -35.17
N ALA A 115 9.04 -10.03 -33.99
CA ALA A 115 9.90 -11.16 -33.62
C ALA A 115 9.20 -12.53 -33.80
N ASP A 116 7.88 -12.58 -33.61
CA ASP A 116 7.07 -13.80 -33.75
C ASP A 116 6.92 -14.29 -35.21
N ARG A 117 7.20 -13.47 -36.24
CA ARG A 117 7.10 -13.93 -37.65
C ARG A 117 8.37 -14.58 -38.20
N ASP A 118 9.54 -14.23 -37.67
CA ASP A 118 10.83 -14.70 -38.20
C ASP A 118 11.44 -15.85 -37.36
N GLU A 119 11.02 -16.05 -36.11
CA GLU A 119 11.57 -17.09 -35.20
C GLU A 119 10.62 -18.28 -34.94
N SER A 120 10.07 -18.89 -36.00
CA SER A 120 9.34 -20.16 -35.91
C SER A 120 10.20 -21.37 -35.45
N GLU A 121 11.45 -21.17 -35.01
CA GLU A 121 12.36 -22.24 -34.58
C GLU A 121 12.82 -22.16 -33.11
N ARG A 122 12.37 -21.18 -32.31
CA ARG A 122 12.67 -21.16 -30.87
C ARG A 122 11.40 -21.37 -30.06
N ASN A 123 11.34 -22.50 -29.36
CA ASN A 123 10.24 -22.95 -28.49
C ASN A 123 9.90 -22.02 -27.30
N ASP A 124 10.28 -20.74 -27.31
CA ASP A 124 10.00 -19.80 -26.23
C ASP A 124 9.03 -18.72 -26.74
N PRO A 125 7.73 -18.76 -26.37
CA PRO A 125 6.76 -17.77 -26.81
C PRO A 125 7.16 -16.39 -26.30
N ASN A 126 7.08 -15.36 -27.14
CA ASN A 126 7.35 -13.97 -26.76
C ASN A 126 6.52 -13.57 -25.52
N TYR A 127 7.21 -13.37 -24.38
CA TYR A 127 6.59 -13.05 -23.10
C TYR A 127 7.19 -11.81 -22.45
N VAL A 128 6.36 -11.11 -21.68
CA VAL A 128 6.79 -9.96 -20.86
C VAL A 128 6.48 -10.24 -19.40
N ILE A 129 7.44 -9.97 -18.52
CA ILE A 129 7.23 -10.06 -17.07
C ILE A 129 6.68 -8.73 -16.58
N VAL A 130 5.53 -8.78 -15.94
CA VAL A 130 4.89 -7.65 -15.28
C VAL A 130 4.87 -7.92 -13.78
N SER A 131 5.19 -6.93 -12.95
CA SER A 131 5.13 -7.09 -11.50
C SER A 131 4.38 -5.95 -10.85
N HIS A 132 3.34 -6.28 -10.08
CA HIS A 132 2.54 -5.33 -9.33
C HIS A 132 2.83 -5.48 -7.83
N ARG A 133 3.16 -4.37 -7.17
CA ARG A 133 3.42 -4.35 -5.73
C ARG A 133 2.31 -3.60 -5.01
N TYR A 134 1.73 -4.27 -4.03
CA TYR A 134 0.70 -3.77 -3.14
C TYR A 134 1.24 -3.56 -1.74
N GLN A 135 0.70 -2.56 -1.06
CA GLN A 135 0.92 -2.31 0.36
C GLN A 135 -0.43 -2.15 1.04
N VAL A 136 -0.65 -2.94 2.08
CA VAL A 136 -1.82 -2.85 2.97
C VAL A 136 -1.36 -2.24 4.28
N LEU A 137 -2.04 -1.20 4.72
CA LEU A 137 -1.68 -0.41 5.90
C LEU A 137 -2.94 0.12 6.58
N ARG A 138 -2.80 0.50 7.86
CA ARG A 138 -3.90 1.08 8.61
C ARG A 138 -4.13 2.53 8.22
N TYR A 139 -5.37 2.88 7.87
CA TYR A 139 -5.73 4.25 7.49
C TYR A 139 -6.18 5.10 8.68
N LEU A 140 -7.06 4.58 9.55
CA LEU A 140 -7.52 5.27 10.77
C LEU A 140 -6.71 4.88 12.02
N PRO A 141 -6.81 5.61 13.15
CA PRO A 141 -5.91 5.41 14.30
C PRO A 141 -6.07 4.07 15.03
N SER A 142 -7.27 3.48 15.09
CA SER A 142 -7.53 2.33 15.97
C SER A 142 -6.93 1.03 15.43
N PRO A 143 -6.37 0.16 16.30
CA PRO A 143 -5.85 -1.15 15.88
C PRO A 143 -6.91 -2.05 15.24
N VAL A 144 -6.50 -2.77 14.20
CA VAL A 144 -7.34 -3.75 13.51
C VAL A 144 -6.77 -5.15 13.76
N GLN A 145 -7.60 -6.05 14.28
CA GLN A 145 -7.15 -7.39 14.70
C GLN A 145 -7.21 -8.43 13.58
N ALA A 146 -8.14 -8.25 12.64
CA ALA A 146 -8.35 -9.18 11.56
C ALA A 146 -8.63 -8.41 10.27
N VAL A 147 -7.74 -8.55 9.29
CA VAL A 147 -7.91 -8.02 7.94
C VAL A 147 -7.80 -9.16 6.96
N ASN A 148 -8.82 -9.30 6.11
CA ASN A 148 -8.82 -10.22 4.99
C ASN A 148 -8.30 -9.48 3.76
N VAL A 149 -7.19 -9.99 3.21
CA VAL A 149 -6.56 -9.41 2.02
C VAL A 149 -6.67 -10.39 0.88
N SER A 150 -7.21 -9.92 -0.25
CA SER A 150 -7.33 -10.73 -1.46
C SER A 150 -6.94 -9.95 -2.71
N PHE A 151 -6.53 -10.66 -3.75
CA PHE A 151 -6.12 -10.08 -5.03
C PHE A 151 -6.79 -10.81 -6.18
N LEU A 152 -7.17 -10.06 -7.20
CA LEU A 152 -7.70 -10.59 -8.45
C LEU A 152 -6.72 -10.35 -9.58
N VAL A 153 -6.38 -11.43 -10.28
CA VAL A 153 -5.43 -11.41 -11.39
C VAL A 153 -6.10 -11.98 -12.64
N PRO A 154 -6.12 -11.25 -13.77
CA PRO A 154 -6.72 -11.73 -15.00
C PRO A 154 -5.79 -12.74 -15.68
N VAL A 155 -6.23 -13.99 -15.83
CA VAL A 155 -5.37 -15.10 -16.31
C VAL A 155 -5.83 -15.65 -17.65
N ASN A 156 -7.14 -15.68 -17.88
CA ASN A 156 -7.74 -16.25 -19.08
C ASN A 156 -8.69 -15.24 -19.74
N MET A 157 -8.88 -15.37 -21.05
CA MET A 157 -9.89 -14.63 -21.79
C MET A 157 -10.64 -15.58 -22.74
N THR A 158 -11.94 -15.35 -22.87
CA THR A 158 -12.83 -16.13 -23.73
C THR A 158 -12.94 -15.48 -25.10
N LYS A 159 -12.64 -16.22 -26.18
CA LYS A 159 -12.86 -15.80 -27.56
C LYS A 159 -14.36 -15.72 -27.86
N ARG A 160 -14.72 -15.00 -28.94
CA ARG A 160 -16.08 -15.03 -29.50
C ARG A 160 -16.51 -16.45 -29.93
N SER A 161 -15.56 -17.33 -30.26
CA SER A 161 -15.81 -18.74 -30.55
C SER A 161 -16.18 -19.59 -29.33
N GLY A 162 -15.98 -19.06 -28.11
CA GLY A 162 -16.17 -19.78 -26.85
C GLY A 162 -14.90 -20.47 -26.31
N ASP A 163 -13.79 -20.42 -27.07
CA ASP A 163 -12.50 -20.96 -26.64
C ASP A 163 -11.84 -20.09 -25.57
N HIS A 164 -11.21 -20.73 -24.58
CA HIS A 164 -10.49 -20.05 -23.51
C HIS A 164 -9.01 -19.96 -23.84
N VAL A 165 -8.45 -18.75 -23.77
CA VAL A 165 -7.01 -18.51 -23.96
C VAL A 165 -6.40 -18.08 -22.64
N ARG A 166 -5.35 -18.79 -22.20
CA ARG A 166 -4.55 -18.38 -21.06
C ARG A 166 -3.44 -17.46 -21.54
N PHE A 167 -3.60 -16.17 -21.31
CA PHE A 167 -2.63 -15.17 -21.74
C PHE A 167 -1.66 -14.74 -20.64
N LEU A 168 -1.92 -15.12 -19.38
CA LEU A 168 -1.11 -14.69 -18.26
C LEU A 168 -0.91 -15.84 -17.28
N ASP A 169 0.35 -16.10 -16.97
CA ASP A 169 0.76 -17.02 -15.92
C ASP A 169 1.18 -16.23 -14.67
N LEU A 170 0.60 -16.54 -13.52
CA LEU A 170 0.95 -15.91 -12.24
C LEU A 170 2.08 -16.69 -11.57
N TYR A 171 3.15 -16.05 -11.13
CA TYR A 171 4.17 -16.68 -10.28
C TYR A 171 3.72 -16.73 -8.82
N ARG A 172 4.38 -17.58 -8.02
CA ARG A 172 4.17 -17.61 -6.56
C ARG A 172 4.28 -16.19 -5.98
N PRO A 173 3.23 -15.67 -5.32
CA PRO A 173 3.24 -14.31 -4.78
C PRO A 173 4.21 -14.22 -3.61
N GLU A 174 4.93 -13.10 -3.54
CA GLU A 174 5.84 -12.80 -2.44
C GLU A 174 5.14 -11.84 -1.47
N ALA A 175 4.68 -12.35 -0.34
CA ALA A 175 4.01 -11.55 0.70
C ALA A 175 4.86 -11.48 1.97
N THR A 176 4.96 -10.28 2.55
CA THR A 176 5.69 -10.04 3.80
C THR A 176 4.92 -9.10 4.71
N ILE A 177 5.05 -9.30 6.02
CA ILE A 177 4.62 -8.35 7.05
C ILE A 177 5.70 -8.25 8.11
N GLU A 178 6.15 -7.03 8.43
CA GLU A 178 7.21 -6.79 9.44
C GLU A 178 8.42 -7.75 9.26
N ASN A 179 8.89 -7.93 8.02
CA ASN A 179 9.96 -8.86 7.61
C ASN A 179 9.67 -10.37 7.77
N ARG A 180 8.46 -10.76 8.12
CA ARG A 180 8.02 -12.17 8.13
C ARG A 180 7.34 -12.51 6.81
N ARG A 181 7.75 -13.61 6.18
CA ARG A 181 7.10 -14.11 4.96
C ARG A 181 5.73 -14.71 5.27
N LEU A 182 4.76 -14.40 4.43
CA LEU A 182 3.41 -14.94 4.46
C LEU A 182 3.18 -15.78 3.21
N THR A 183 2.43 -16.87 3.35
CA THR A 183 2.05 -17.73 2.23
C THR A 183 0.60 -17.46 1.88
N CYS A 184 0.35 -16.78 0.76
CA CYS A 184 -1.00 -16.59 0.24
C CYS A 184 -1.43 -17.84 -0.54
N SER A 185 -2.69 -18.26 -0.36
CA SER A 185 -3.30 -19.38 -1.06
C SER A 185 -4.07 -18.90 -2.28
N ILE A 186 -4.04 -19.69 -3.35
CA ILE A 186 -4.86 -19.45 -4.52
C ILE A 186 -6.17 -20.20 -4.34
N GLN A 187 -7.30 -19.48 -4.34
CA GLN A 187 -8.62 -20.07 -4.09
C GLN A 187 -9.21 -20.63 -5.38
N THR A 188 -8.97 -19.93 -6.49
CA THR A 188 -9.49 -20.29 -7.81
C THR A 188 -8.35 -20.30 -8.82
N GLY A 189 -7.45 -21.29 -8.79
CA GLY A 189 -6.41 -21.49 -9.83
C GLY A 189 -5.08 -22.07 -9.36
N TYR A 190 -3.99 -21.70 -10.05
CA TYR A 190 -2.63 -22.16 -9.77
C TYR A 190 -1.62 -21.05 -10.11
N TYR A 191 -0.41 -21.16 -9.56
CA TYR A 191 0.72 -20.26 -9.85
C TYR A 191 1.95 -21.06 -10.25
N LEU A 192 2.85 -20.45 -11.01
CA LEU A 192 4.14 -21.02 -11.39
C LEU A 192 5.14 -20.89 -10.23
N ALA A 193 5.83 -21.99 -9.90
CA ALA A 193 6.98 -21.94 -9.02
C ALA A 193 8.17 -21.31 -9.77
N LYS A 194 8.97 -20.50 -9.08
CA LYS A 194 10.14 -19.81 -9.65
C LYS A 194 11.33 -20.76 -9.90
N ASP A 195 11.31 -21.95 -9.27
CA ASP A 195 12.33 -23.00 -9.38
C ASP A 195 11.73 -24.23 -10.07
N GLY A 196 12.09 -24.43 -11.34
CA GLY A 196 11.77 -25.64 -12.11
C GLY A 196 10.87 -25.36 -13.31
N ASP A 197 11.38 -25.67 -14.50
CA ASP A 197 10.71 -25.60 -15.81
C ASP A 197 9.60 -26.67 -15.99
N SER A 198 9.20 -27.32 -14.89
CA SER A 198 8.21 -28.40 -14.87
C SER A 198 6.86 -27.86 -14.44
N PHE A 199 5.93 -27.84 -15.41
CA PHE A 199 4.53 -27.50 -15.22
C PHE A 199 3.77 -28.69 -14.62
N GLU A 200 2.94 -28.47 -13.60
CA GLU A 200 1.68 -29.21 -13.55
C GLU A 200 0.72 -28.45 -14.45
N GLU A 201 0.45 -28.99 -15.65
CA GLU A 201 -0.61 -28.48 -16.50
C GLU A 201 -1.91 -28.45 -15.68
N ALA A 202 -2.47 -27.26 -15.50
CA ALA A 202 -3.81 -27.14 -14.97
C ALA A 202 -4.76 -28.04 -15.79
N PRO A 203 -5.67 -28.78 -15.14
CA PRO A 203 -6.60 -29.64 -15.85
C PRO A 203 -7.28 -28.87 -16.98
N ARG A 204 -7.33 -29.42 -18.20
CA ARG A 204 -7.95 -28.77 -19.37
C ARG A 204 -9.42 -28.38 -19.16
N THR A 205 -10.06 -28.90 -18.12
CA THR A 205 -11.43 -28.61 -17.69
C THR A 205 -11.56 -27.42 -16.72
N TRP A 206 -10.45 -26.78 -16.35
CA TRP A 206 -10.43 -25.74 -15.33
C TRP A 206 -10.95 -24.38 -15.84
N ARG A 207 -11.96 -23.84 -15.15
CA ARG A 207 -12.54 -22.52 -15.40
C ARG A 207 -12.35 -21.62 -14.17
N PRO A 208 -11.66 -20.47 -14.28
CA PRO A 208 -11.63 -19.49 -13.21
C PRO A 208 -13.03 -18.85 -13.10
N ASN A 209 -13.82 -19.30 -12.13
CA ASN A 209 -15.22 -18.89 -11.93
C ASN A 209 -15.37 -17.80 -10.84
N TYR A 210 -14.34 -16.97 -10.59
CA TYR A 210 -14.53 -15.89 -9.63
C TYR A 210 -15.41 -14.79 -10.25
N GLU A 211 -16.65 -14.71 -9.80
CA GLU A 211 -17.58 -13.64 -10.17
C GLU A 211 -17.53 -12.54 -9.12
N LEU A 212 -17.17 -11.34 -9.55
CA LEU A 212 -17.25 -10.13 -8.72
C LEU A 212 -18.70 -9.89 -8.27
N SER A 213 -18.87 -9.58 -6.98
CA SER A 213 -20.16 -9.19 -6.41
C SER A 213 -20.67 -7.88 -7.02
N ALA A 214 -21.98 -7.62 -6.95
CA ALA A 214 -22.57 -6.38 -7.49
C ALA A 214 -21.95 -5.12 -6.84
N GLU A 215 -21.62 -5.20 -5.56
CA GLU A 215 -20.98 -4.12 -4.82
C GLU A 215 -19.53 -3.90 -5.27
N GLN A 216 -18.74 -4.97 -5.36
CA GLN A 216 -17.36 -4.89 -5.86
C GLN A 216 -17.32 -4.32 -7.28
N ARG A 217 -18.21 -4.75 -8.18
CA ARG A 217 -18.32 -4.20 -9.54
C ARG A 217 -18.63 -2.70 -9.53
N ARG A 218 -19.53 -2.26 -8.64
CA ARG A 218 -19.88 -0.83 -8.50
C ARG A 218 -18.72 0.00 -7.98
N LEU A 219 -17.92 -0.53 -7.06
CA LEU A 219 -16.74 0.16 -6.55
C LEU A 219 -15.63 0.22 -7.60
N LEU A 220 -15.40 -0.89 -8.31
CA LEU A 220 -14.41 -0.98 -9.39
C LEU A 220 -14.74 -0.06 -10.56
N SER A 221 -16.03 0.09 -10.92
CA SER A 221 -16.44 0.99 -12.01
C SER A 221 -16.35 2.48 -11.64
N ALA A 222 -16.32 2.80 -10.34
CA ALA A 222 -16.07 4.16 -9.88
C ALA A 222 -14.58 4.55 -9.93
N VAL A 223 -13.67 3.56 -10.00
CA VAL A 223 -12.24 3.81 -10.18
C VAL A 223 -12.00 4.30 -11.59
N LYS A 224 -11.53 5.54 -11.73
CA LYS A 224 -11.12 6.07 -13.03
C LYS A 224 -9.88 5.32 -13.49
N LEU A 225 -10.02 4.51 -14.54
CA LEU A 225 -8.88 3.98 -15.25
C LEU A 225 -8.00 5.16 -15.71
N PRO A 226 -6.67 5.07 -15.59
CA PRO A 226 -5.77 6.12 -16.07
C PRO A 226 -5.82 6.30 -17.59
N TYR A 227 -6.57 5.45 -18.29
CA TYR A 227 -6.76 5.50 -19.73
C TYR A 227 -8.26 5.44 -20.06
N ASP A 228 -8.75 6.50 -20.69
CA ASP A 228 -10.06 6.51 -21.33
C ASP A 228 -9.95 5.63 -22.58
N GLY A 229 -10.87 4.68 -22.78
CA GLY A 229 -10.89 3.68 -23.86
C GLY A 229 -11.04 4.27 -25.27
N SER A 230 -10.53 5.48 -25.48
CA SER A 230 -10.29 6.13 -26.75
C SER A 230 -9.48 5.20 -27.67
N ASN A 231 -10.09 4.89 -28.82
CA ASN A 231 -9.59 4.14 -29.96
C ASN A 231 -8.09 3.79 -29.91
N GLY A 232 -7.79 2.54 -29.50
CA GLY A 232 -6.42 1.99 -29.56
C GLY A 232 -5.87 1.43 -28.24
N THR A 233 -6.71 1.07 -27.27
CA THR A 233 -6.26 0.42 -26.03
C THR A 233 -7.16 -0.72 -25.63
N THR A 234 -6.59 -1.92 -25.48
CA THR A 234 -7.27 -3.11 -24.96
C THR A 234 -6.93 -3.27 -23.49
N VAL A 235 -7.96 -3.29 -22.63
CA VAL A 235 -7.79 -3.44 -21.17
C VAL A 235 -8.11 -4.87 -20.77
N MET A 236 -7.15 -5.54 -20.12
CA MET A 236 -7.32 -6.84 -19.48
C MET A 236 -7.52 -6.62 -17.98
N ASN A 237 -8.78 -6.57 -17.56
CA ASN A 237 -9.16 -6.42 -16.16
C ASN A 237 -10.24 -7.47 -15.79
N CYS A 238 -10.45 -7.70 -14.49
CA CYS A 238 -11.45 -8.68 -14.01
C CYS A 238 -12.90 -8.20 -14.11
N THR A 239 -13.12 -6.95 -14.49
CA THR A 239 -14.45 -6.39 -14.74
C THR A 239 -14.90 -6.56 -16.19
N GLU A 240 -13.96 -6.88 -17.09
CA GLU A 240 -14.18 -6.96 -18.52
C GLU A 240 -14.92 -8.25 -18.86
N PRO A 241 -15.98 -8.19 -19.68
CA PRO A 241 -16.72 -9.37 -20.08
C PRO A 241 -15.80 -10.36 -20.83
N GLY A 242 -15.85 -11.63 -20.41
CA GLY A 242 -15.06 -12.70 -21.03
C GLY A 242 -13.66 -12.87 -20.46
N VAL A 243 -13.17 -11.97 -19.59
CA VAL A 243 -11.94 -12.17 -18.82
C VAL A 243 -12.24 -12.96 -17.55
N SER A 244 -11.45 -13.99 -17.28
CA SER A 244 -11.58 -14.83 -16.11
C SER A 244 -10.37 -14.67 -15.20
N CYS A 245 -10.65 -14.48 -13.91
CA CYS A 245 -9.64 -14.12 -12.92
C CYS A 245 -9.40 -15.20 -11.85
N VAL A 246 -8.16 -15.22 -11.40
CA VAL A 246 -7.69 -15.97 -10.24
C VAL A 246 -7.94 -15.12 -8.98
N LEU A 247 -8.46 -15.74 -7.93
CA LEU A 247 -8.53 -15.15 -6.59
C LEU A 247 -7.36 -15.66 -5.76
N LEU A 248 -6.49 -14.74 -5.35
CA LEU A 248 -5.44 -14.97 -4.38
C LEU A 248 -5.90 -14.48 -3.01
N GLN A 249 -5.89 -15.35 -2.01
CA GLN A 249 -6.25 -15.02 -0.63
C GLN A 249 -5.02 -15.12 0.26
N CYS A 250 -4.70 -14.05 0.98
CA CYS A 250 -3.66 -14.10 1.98
C CYS A 250 -4.24 -14.49 3.35
N PRO A 251 -3.42 -15.05 4.27
CA PRO A 251 -3.88 -15.32 5.63
C PRO A 251 -4.38 -14.04 6.28
N THR A 252 -5.38 -14.14 7.14
CA THR A 252 -5.89 -12.99 7.90
C THR A 252 -4.79 -12.43 8.80
N VAL A 253 -4.58 -11.12 8.77
CA VAL A 253 -3.48 -10.46 9.50
C VAL A 253 -3.98 -9.34 10.41
N ALA A 254 -3.27 -9.14 11.51
CA ALA A 254 -3.50 -8.03 12.44
C ALA A 254 -2.57 -6.85 12.14
N PHE A 255 -3.08 -5.65 12.30
CA PHE A 255 -2.34 -4.39 12.20
C PHE A 255 -2.42 -3.71 13.57
N PRO A 256 -1.48 -4.00 14.50
CA PRO A 256 -1.49 -3.47 15.87
C PRO A 256 -0.87 -2.08 16.00
N ARG A 257 -0.01 -1.66 15.06
CA ARG A 257 0.57 -0.30 15.01
C ARG A 257 0.33 0.36 13.65
N GLN A 258 0.40 1.69 13.57
CA GLN A 258 0.27 2.41 12.30
C GLN A 258 1.41 2.12 11.31
N GLN A 259 2.60 1.81 11.81
CA GLN A 259 3.78 1.50 10.97
C GLN A 259 3.75 0.06 10.43
N THR A 260 2.89 -0.81 10.97
CA THR A 260 2.74 -2.17 10.47
C THR A 260 2.16 -2.09 9.05
N SER A 261 2.91 -2.57 8.06
CA SER A 261 2.43 -2.68 6.68
C SER A 261 2.71 -4.06 6.12
N MET A 262 1.74 -4.62 5.43
CA MET A 262 1.89 -5.84 4.66
C MET A 262 2.21 -5.47 3.22
N VAL A 263 3.26 -6.05 2.66
CA VAL A 263 3.68 -5.83 1.28
C VAL A 263 3.51 -7.13 0.50
N VAL A 264 2.82 -7.06 -0.64
CA VAL A 264 2.58 -8.19 -1.52
C VAL A 264 3.06 -7.85 -2.92
N THR A 265 3.89 -8.71 -3.50
CA THR A 265 4.36 -8.59 -4.88
C THR A 265 3.77 -9.72 -5.72
N LEU A 266 3.04 -9.34 -6.76
CA LEU A 266 2.47 -10.23 -7.76
C LEU A 266 3.33 -10.13 -9.02
N SER A 267 4.11 -11.16 -9.31
CA SER A 267 4.86 -11.27 -10.57
C SER A 267 4.11 -12.17 -11.53
N MET A 268 3.97 -11.73 -12.77
CA MET A 268 3.19 -12.40 -13.80
C MET A 268 3.96 -12.43 -15.13
N ARG A 269 3.81 -13.51 -15.89
CA ARG A 269 4.32 -13.66 -17.25
C ARG A 269 3.16 -13.52 -18.22
N VAL A 270 3.19 -12.48 -19.05
CA VAL A 270 2.19 -12.20 -20.08
C VAL A 270 2.66 -12.80 -21.40
N LYS A 271 1.88 -13.72 -21.98
CA LYS A 271 2.12 -14.32 -23.30
C LYS A 271 1.50 -13.44 -24.37
N LEU A 272 2.35 -12.81 -25.18
CA LEU A 272 1.90 -11.79 -26.13
C LEU A 272 1.21 -12.42 -27.34
N HIS A 273 1.72 -13.57 -27.80
CA HIS A 273 1.14 -14.31 -28.92
C HIS A 273 -0.34 -14.68 -28.69
N ASP A 274 -0.68 -15.09 -27.48
CA ASP A 274 -2.04 -15.45 -27.07
C ASP A 274 -3.01 -14.24 -27.08
N LEU A 275 -2.47 -13.02 -27.04
CA LEU A 275 -3.24 -11.77 -27.01
C LEU A 275 -3.41 -11.12 -28.38
N GLU A 276 -2.63 -11.52 -29.39
CA GLU A 276 -2.73 -10.99 -30.75
C GLU A 276 -4.16 -10.98 -31.33
N PRO A 277 -5.01 -12.01 -31.12
CA PRO A 277 -6.38 -11.99 -31.67
C PRO A 277 -7.28 -10.92 -31.07
N PHE A 278 -6.88 -10.31 -29.95
CA PHE A 278 -7.70 -9.42 -29.14
C PHE A 278 -7.18 -7.98 -29.10
N VAL A 279 -5.96 -7.75 -29.61
CA VAL A 279 -5.28 -6.45 -29.56
C VAL A 279 -4.97 -6.02 -30.99
N GLY A 280 -5.51 -4.88 -31.43
CA GLY A 280 -5.21 -4.33 -32.76
C GLY A 280 -3.71 -4.08 -32.96
N GLU A 281 -3.26 -4.03 -34.20
CA GLU A 281 -1.82 -3.95 -34.52
C GLU A 281 -1.10 -2.79 -33.82
N ARG A 282 -1.77 -1.64 -33.67
CA ARG A 282 -1.23 -0.43 -33.02
C ARG A 282 -1.79 -0.20 -31.62
N ASP A 283 -2.58 -1.14 -31.11
CA ASP A 283 -3.26 -0.96 -29.85
C ASP A 283 -2.29 -1.23 -28.70
N SER A 284 -2.39 -0.40 -27.67
CA SER A 284 -1.72 -0.63 -26.39
C SER A 284 -2.53 -1.63 -25.57
N LEU A 285 -1.83 -2.43 -24.78
CA LEU A 285 -2.42 -3.44 -23.92
C LEU A 285 -2.24 -3.04 -22.47
N VAL A 286 -3.31 -3.02 -21.68
CA VAL A 286 -3.24 -2.68 -20.26
C VAL A 286 -3.57 -3.91 -19.45
N ILE A 287 -2.64 -4.34 -18.60
CA ILE A 287 -2.87 -5.41 -17.62
C ILE A 287 -3.22 -4.78 -16.28
N SER A 288 -4.39 -5.14 -15.73
CA SER A 288 -4.88 -4.61 -14.47
C SER A 288 -5.09 -5.71 -13.44
N THR A 289 -4.52 -5.54 -12.24
CA THR A 289 -4.86 -6.38 -11.08
C THR A 289 -5.59 -5.56 -10.03
N ILE A 290 -6.38 -6.24 -9.19
CA ILE A 290 -7.17 -5.62 -8.14
C ILE A 290 -6.67 -6.15 -6.80
N GLY A 291 -6.40 -5.26 -5.84
CA GLY A 291 -6.24 -5.59 -4.43
C GLY A 291 -7.47 -5.20 -3.65
N LEU A 292 -7.91 -6.06 -2.75
CA LEU A 292 -9.07 -5.92 -1.88
C LEU A 292 -8.61 -6.14 -0.44
N ALA A 293 -8.91 -5.18 0.45
CA ALA A 293 -8.68 -5.30 1.88
C ALA A 293 -9.98 -5.03 2.62
N GLU A 294 -10.37 -5.97 3.47
CA GLU A 294 -11.60 -5.91 4.25
C GLU A 294 -11.29 -6.14 5.72
N VAL A 295 -11.83 -5.27 6.58
CA VAL A 295 -11.79 -5.48 8.03
C VAL A 295 -12.72 -6.63 8.36
N GLY A 296 -12.19 -7.68 9.00
CA GLY A 296 -12.98 -8.82 9.43
C GLY A 296 -14.02 -8.44 10.48
N ALA A 297 -15.05 -9.25 10.65
CA ALA A 297 -16.09 -9.01 11.65
C ALA A 297 -15.48 -8.82 13.05
N VAL A 298 -15.75 -7.65 13.66
CA VAL A 298 -15.30 -7.31 15.02
C VAL A 298 -16.45 -7.35 16.01
N PRO A 299 -16.20 -7.69 17.28
CA PRO A 299 -17.26 -7.82 18.29
C PRO A 299 -17.79 -6.47 18.82
N TYR A 300 -17.31 -5.35 18.32
CA TYR A 300 -17.67 -4.00 18.76
C TYR A 300 -18.15 -3.14 17.60
N ARG A 301 -18.90 -2.08 17.90
CA ARG A 301 -19.36 -1.12 16.88
C ARG A 301 -18.17 -0.30 16.40
N LEU A 302 -17.72 -0.59 15.19
CA LEU A 302 -17.00 0.40 14.39
C LEU A 302 -17.99 1.52 14.09
N GLN A 303 -17.61 2.78 14.32
CA GLN A 303 -18.41 3.86 13.76
C GLN A 303 -17.98 4.01 12.30
N PRO A 304 -18.81 3.57 11.34
CA PRO A 304 -18.42 3.51 9.94
C PRO A 304 -18.16 4.93 9.46
N LEU A 305 -16.90 5.22 9.14
CA LEU A 305 -16.56 6.35 8.30
C LEU A 305 -16.42 5.77 6.89
N ASP A 306 -17.55 5.52 6.22
CA ASP A 306 -17.58 4.92 4.87
C ASP A 306 -16.83 3.56 4.81
N ASP A 307 -17.31 2.58 5.60
CA ASP A 307 -16.81 1.18 5.62
C ASP A 307 -17.04 0.53 4.26
N ARG A 308 -16.11 0.78 3.34
CA ARG A 308 -16.06 0.18 2.01
C ARG A 308 -14.87 -0.76 2.01
N PRO A 309 -14.94 -1.89 1.30
CA PRO A 309 -13.75 -2.66 1.04
C PRO A 309 -12.73 -1.73 0.37
N ASP A 310 -11.58 -1.56 1.03
CA ASP A 310 -10.49 -0.78 0.46
C ASP A 310 -10.00 -1.53 -0.76
N LEU A 311 -10.20 -0.88 -1.89
CA LEU A 311 -9.98 -1.46 -3.20
C LEU A 311 -8.98 -0.60 -3.95
N TYR A 312 -8.02 -1.25 -4.59
CA TYR A 312 -7.04 -0.54 -5.39
C TYR A 312 -6.66 -1.33 -6.65
N GLN A 313 -6.67 -0.65 -7.80
CA GLN A 313 -6.25 -1.23 -9.07
C GLN A 313 -4.83 -0.79 -9.41
N VAL A 314 -4.02 -1.74 -9.85
CA VAL A 314 -2.67 -1.47 -10.37
C VAL A 314 -2.64 -1.82 -11.84
N HIS A 315 -2.14 -0.90 -12.64
CA HIS A 315 -2.09 -1.01 -14.09
C HIS A 315 -0.65 -1.01 -14.59
N SER A 316 -0.37 -1.90 -15.54
CA SER A 316 0.84 -1.86 -16.37
C SER A 316 0.44 -1.74 -17.83
N VAL A 317 1.08 -0.81 -18.54
CA VAL A 317 0.81 -0.56 -19.97
C VAL A 317 1.90 -1.22 -20.80
N LEU A 318 1.49 -2.06 -21.73
CA LEU A 318 2.33 -2.69 -22.73
C LEU A 318 2.11 -1.96 -24.06
N LEU A 319 3.16 -1.35 -24.61
CA LEU A 319 3.12 -0.63 -25.87
C LEU A 319 3.85 -1.45 -26.95
N PRO A 320 3.30 -1.56 -28.17
CA PRO A 320 4.06 -2.15 -29.26
C PRO A 320 5.30 -1.28 -29.59
N SER A 321 6.44 -1.93 -29.86
CA SER A 321 7.71 -1.26 -30.22
C SER A 321 7.60 -0.40 -31.49
N SER A 322 6.60 -0.63 -32.34
CA SER A 322 6.27 0.23 -33.48
C SER A 322 5.88 1.67 -33.07
N LEU A 323 5.50 1.89 -31.81
CA LEU A 323 5.24 3.21 -31.24
C LEU A 323 6.50 3.86 -30.64
N GLN A 324 7.67 3.21 -30.68
CA GLN A 324 8.91 3.77 -30.17
C GLN A 324 9.32 4.98 -31.01
N PRO A 325 9.29 6.21 -30.46
CA PRO A 325 9.32 7.44 -31.24
C PRO A 325 10.74 7.96 -31.49
N PHE A 326 11.74 7.08 -31.59
CA PHE A 326 13.11 7.51 -31.89
C PHE A 326 13.47 7.15 -33.33
N PRO A 327 13.04 7.97 -34.31
CA PRO A 327 13.48 7.77 -35.66
C PRO A 327 14.99 8.05 -35.71
N VAL A 328 15.74 7.10 -36.24
CA VAL A 328 17.22 7.07 -36.23
C VAL A 328 17.82 8.36 -36.79
N TRP A 329 17.11 9.07 -37.68
CA TRP A 329 17.56 10.36 -38.21
C TRP A 329 17.76 11.43 -37.12
N ILE A 330 17.01 11.41 -36.00
CA ILE A 330 17.22 12.37 -34.90
C ILE A 330 18.57 12.12 -34.21
N ILE A 331 18.95 10.85 -34.04
CA ILE A 331 20.27 10.49 -33.51
C ILE A 331 21.37 10.99 -34.46
N VAL A 332 21.19 10.78 -35.76
CA VAL A 332 22.15 11.25 -36.78
C VAL A 332 22.27 12.78 -36.76
N VAL A 333 21.15 13.52 -36.73
CA VAL A 333 21.15 14.98 -36.71
C VAL A 333 21.79 15.54 -35.44
N THR A 334 21.52 14.93 -34.28
CA THR A 334 22.10 15.39 -33.00
C THR A 334 23.60 15.13 -32.92
N VAL A 335 24.07 13.99 -33.44
CA VAL A 335 25.51 13.69 -33.56
C VAL A 335 26.20 14.68 -34.51
N ILE A 336 25.63 14.95 -35.68
CA ILE A 336 26.21 15.92 -36.63
C ILE A 336 26.20 17.33 -36.03
N GLY A 337 25.08 17.73 -35.41
CA GLY A 337 24.94 19.04 -34.78
C GLY A 337 25.94 19.27 -33.66
N SER A 338 26.17 18.27 -32.80
CA SER A 338 27.17 18.33 -31.73
C SER A 338 28.61 18.35 -32.27
N LEU A 339 28.90 17.60 -33.35
CA LEU A 339 30.21 17.65 -34.02
C LEU A 339 30.49 19.02 -34.63
N LEU A 340 29.51 19.62 -35.31
CA LEU A 340 29.62 20.96 -35.90
C LEU A 340 29.78 22.04 -34.83
N LEU A 341 29.02 21.95 -33.73
CA LEU A 341 29.16 22.86 -32.60
C LEU A 341 30.56 22.76 -31.99
N LEU A 342 31.06 21.55 -31.78
CA LEU A 342 32.42 21.31 -31.28
C LEU A 342 33.48 21.89 -32.23
N ALA A 343 33.31 21.71 -33.55
CA ALA A 343 34.19 22.30 -34.56
C ALA A 343 34.17 23.84 -34.53
N ALA A 344 32.99 24.45 -34.37
CA ALA A 344 32.86 25.90 -34.28
C ALA A 344 33.53 26.45 -33.00
N ILE A 345 33.36 25.78 -31.86
CA ILE A 345 33.98 26.17 -30.59
C ILE A 345 35.51 26.05 -30.69
N THR A 346 36.03 24.92 -31.18
CA THR A 346 37.48 24.71 -31.34
C THR A 346 38.10 25.72 -32.32
N TYR A 347 37.42 26.04 -33.42
CA TYR A 347 37.84 27.10 -34.34
C TYR A 347 37.83 28.49 -33.69
N GLY A 348 36.80 28.80 -32.90
CA GLY A 348 36.73 30.04 -32.13
C GLY A 348 37.89 30.18 -31.14
N LEU A 349 38.16 29.11 -30.37
CA LEU A 349 39.28 29.05 -29.43
C LEU A 349 40.65 29.15 -30.14
N TYR A 350 40.79 28.53 -31.32
CA TYR A 350 41.98 28.67 -32.15
C TYR A 350 42.20 30.13 -32.59
N LYS A 351 41.15 30.78 -33.12
CA LYS A 351 41.23 32.17 -33.58
C LYS A 351 41.47 33.16 -32.44
N LEU A 352 40.98 32.87 -31.24
CA LEU A 352 41.26 33.62 -30.02
C LEU A 352 42.67 33.35 -29.45
N GLY A 353 43.49 32.52 -30.11
CA GLY A 353 44.88 32.27 -29.72
C GLY A 353 45.07 31.35 -28.52
N PHE A 354 44.00 30.68 -28.05
CA PHE A 354 44.03 29.83 -26.85
C PHE A 354 44.99 28.63 -27.00
N PHE A 355 45.17 28.11 -28.22
CA PHE A 355 46.03 26.96 -28.49
C PHE A 355 47.51 27.32 -28.77
N ASN A 356 47.89 28.60 -28.77
CA ASN A 356 49.29 29.00 -28.84
C ASN A 356 49.97 28.84 -27.48
N ARG A 357 50.29 27.60 -27.10
CA ARG A 357 51.20 27.34 -25.99
C ARG A 357 52.62 27.69 -26.42
N ARG A 358 53.19 28.77 -25.86
CA ARG A 358 54.64 28.94 -25.79
C ARG A 358 55.19 27.77 -24.97
N ARG A 359 56.10 26.98 -25.55
CA ARG A 359 56.83 25.96 -24.79
C ARG A 359 57.67 26.70 -23.72
N PRO A 360 57.73 26.21 -22.47
CA PRO A 360 58.79 26.66 -21.58
C PRO A 360 60.12 26.23 -22.22
N GLU A 361 60.91 27.20 -22.68
CA GLU A 361 62.32 26.94 -22.95
C GLU A 361 62.98 26.59 -21.61
N GLY A 362 63.92 25.65 -21.67
CA GLY A 362 64.41 24.89 -20.52
C GLY A 362 64.75 25.74 -19.30
N ALA A 363 64.34 25.24 -18.13
CA ALA A 363 65.09 25.47 -16.92
C ALA A 363 66.44 24.77 -17.10
N GLU A 364 67.47 25.58 -17.32
CA GLU A 364 68.87 25.25 -17.02
C GLU A 364 69.13 25.49 -15.53
#